data_AF-A0A4P9Y058-F1
#
_entry.id   AF-A0A4P9Y058-F1
#
_cell.length_a   1.000
_cell.length_b   1.000
_cell.length_c   1.000
_cell.angle_alpha   90.00
_cell.angle_beta   90.00
_cell.angle_gamma   90.00
#
_symmetry.space_group_name_H-M   'P 1'
#
loop_
_entity.id
_entity.type
_entity.pdbx_description
1 polymer ?
#
loop_
_entity_poly.entity_id
_entity_poly.type
_entity_poly.pdbx_seq_one_letter_code
_entity_poly.pdbx_strand_id
1 'polypeptide(L)'
;HPATPPILPVLTTGHGWSAGGGGQRPRLTTTLWEDENTVCYQVDAKGVCVARRQDNHMINGTKLLNVVGMSRGKRDGILKNERTRRVVRVGSMHLKGVWLPFERAQALAQQHGVSDLLFPLF
;
A
#
# COMPACT_ATOMS: atom_id res chain seq x y z
N HIS A 1 37.49 -0.42 46.04
CA HIS A 1 37.94 0.04 44.71
C HIS A 1 39.01 -0.91 44.21
N PRO A 2 38.87 -1.44 42.99
CA PRO A 2 39.35 -0.74 41.80
C PRO A 2 38.22 -0.27 40.86
N ALA A 3 38.55 0.69 40.01
CA ALA A 3 37.65 1.38 39.10
C ALA A 3 37.36 0.57 37.83
N THR A 4 36.10 0.44 37.46
CA THR A 4 35.64 -0.10 36.18
C THR A 4 35.57 1.02 35.13
N PRO A 5 36.13 0.85 33.92
CA PRO A 5 36.02 1.83 32.84
C PRO A 5 34.62 1.84 32.19
N PRO A 6 34.20 2.96 31.56
CA PRO A 6 32.88 3.10 30.95
C PRO A 6 32.74 2.27 29.67
N ILE A 7 31.59 1.59 29.53
CA ILE A 7 31.21 0.86 28.32
C ILE A 7 30.74 1.89 27.28
N LEU A 8 31.50 2.02 26.19
CA LEU A 8 31.12 2.79 25.00
C LEU A 8 29.95 2.10 24.27
N PRO A 9 29.07 2.87 23.59
CA PRO A 9 27.97 2.30 22.84
C PRO A 9 28.49 1.49 21.64
N VAL A 10 28.00 0.26 21.49
CA VAL A 10 28.23 -0.55 20.29
C VAL A 10 27.47 0.09 19.13
N LEU A 11 28.17 0.88 18.31
CA LEU A 11 27.74 1.21 16.96
C LEU A 11 27.88 -0.06 16.12
N THR A 12 26.84 -0.89 16.09
CA THR A 12 26.79 -2.01 15.17
C THR A 12 26.33 -1.53 13.80
N THR A 13 27.28 -1.65 12.87
CA THR A 13 27.14 -1.88 11.43
C THR A 13 26.10 -1.09 10.64
N GLY A 14 26.64 -0.20 9.81
CA GLY A 14 25.93 0.49 8.75
C GLY A 14 25.19 -0.49 7.84
N HIS A 15 23.89 -0.26 7.71
CA HIS A 15 23.14 -0.82 6.62
C HIS A 15 23.52 -0.03 5.37
N GLY A 16 24.33 -0.67 4.54
CA GLY A 16 24.66 -0.22 3.21
C GLY A 16 23.38 0.15 2.46
N TRP A 17 23.27 1.44 2.16
CA TRP A 17 22.63 1.96 0.97
C TRP A 17 23.01 1.08 -0.23
N SER A 18 22.16 0.10 -0.52
CA SER A 18 22.23 -0.61 -1.79
C SER A 18 21.79 0.34 -2.87
N ALA A 19 22.77 1.03 -3.45
CA ALA A 19 22.68 1.54 -4.81
C ALA A 19 22.56 0.32 -5.74
N GLY A 20 21.33 -0.03 -6.07
CA GLY A 20 20.99 -1.09 -7.02
C GLY A 20 19.92 -0.60 -7.99
N GLY A 21 20.36 0.14 -9.01
CA GLY A 21 19.53 0.43 -10.17
C GLY A 21 19.16 -0.86 -10.89
N GLY A 22 17.87 -1.15 -10.90
CA GLY A 22 17.27 -2.24 -11.67
C GLY A 22 15.77 -2.15 -11.47
N GLY A 23 15.02 -1.82 -12.53
CA GLY A 23 13.57 -1.70 -12.47
C GLY A 23 12.95 -2.98 -11.92
N GLN A 24 12.63 -2.99 -10.62
CA GLN A 24 11.91 -4.10 -10.02
C GLN A 24 10.55 -4.14 -10.68
N ARG A 25 10.33 -5.17 -11.50
CA ARG A 25 9.01 -5.45 -12.05
C ARG A 25 8.04 -5.54 -10.88
N PRO A 26 6.92 -4.82 -10.91
CA PRO A 26 5.92 -4.90 -9.85
C PRO A 26 5.54 -6.37 -9.59
N ARG A 27 5.62 -6.79 -8.33
CA ARG A 27 5.29 -8.17 -7.95
C ARG A 27 3.80 -8.29 -7.68
N LEU A 28 3.11 -9.09 -8.50
CA LEU A 28 1.72 -9.48 -8.28
C LEU A 28 1.66 -10.67 -7.30
N THR A 29 0.93 -10.52 -6.20
CA THR A 29 0.63 -11.59 -5.25
C THR A 29 -0.88 -11.85 -5.22
N THR A 30 -1.29 -13.10 -5.01
CA THR A 30 -2.71 -13.48 -4.92
C THR A 30 -2.97 -14.11 -3.55
N THR A 31 -3.97 -13.62 -2.82
CA THR A 31 -4.29 -14.07 -1.46
C THR A 31 -5.79 -14.22 -1.27
N LEU A 32 -6.23 -15.25 -0.54
CA LEU A 32 -7.61 -15.35 -0.08
C LEU A 32 -7.90 -14.29 0.99
N TRP A 33 -8.98 -13.53 0.82
CA TRP A 33 -9.57 -12.70 1.86
C TRP A 33 -10.77 -13.45 2.44
N GLU A 34 -10.52 -14.14 3.55
CA GLU A 34 -11.48 -15.05 4.18
C GLU A 34 -12.74 -14.33 4.68
N ASP A 35 -12.61 -13.19 5.36
CA ASP A 35 -13.76 -12.43 5.90
C ASP A 35 -14.80 -12.07 4.83
N GLU A 36 -14.35 -11.92 3.59
CA GLU A 36 -15.14 -11.48 2.45
C GLU A 36 -15.39 -12.60 1.43
N ASN A 37 -14.84 -13.79 1.70
CA ASN A 37 -14.88 -14.96 0.83
C ASN A 37 -14.52 -14.62 -0.63
N THR A 38 -13.43 -13.88 -0.83
CA THR A 38 -12.97 -13.44 -2.17
C THR A 38 -11.46 -13.50 -2.28
N VAL A 39 -10.95 -13.62 -3.49
CA VAL A 39 -9.50 -13.52 -3.75
C VAL A 39 -9.11 -12.06 -3.96
N CYS A 40 -7.95 -11.67 -3.45
CA CYS A 40 -7.32 -10.38 -3.70
C CYS A 40 -6.05 -10.54 -4.53
N TYR A 41 -5.94 -9.74 -5.59
CA TYR A 41 -4.70 -9.48 -6.31
C TYR A 41 -4.00 -8.29 -5.67
N GLN A 42 -2.70 -8.38 -5.44
CA GLN A 42 -1.94 -7.41 -4.65
C GLN A 42 -0.67 -7.00 -5.37
N VAL A 43 -0.37 -5.70 -5.39
CA VAL A 43 0.88 -5.15 -5.90
C VAL A 43 1.50 -4.27 -4.82
N ASP A 44 2.79 -4.48 -4.58
CA ASP A 44 3.58 -3.66 -3.67
C ASP A 44 4.26 -2.51 -4.43
N ALA A 45 3.98 -1.28 -4.02
CA ALA A 45 4.57 -0.08 -4.59
C ALA A 45 4.93 0.91 -3.48
N LYS A 46 6.17 1.43 -3.50
CA LYS A 46 6.67 2.40 -2.50
C LYS A 46 6.42 1.96 -1.04
N GLY A 47 6.58 0.66 -0.75
CA GLY A 47 6.35 0.10 0.58
C GLY A 47 4.88 0.00 1.01
N VAL A 48 3.93 0.16 0.06
CA VAL A 48 2.49 0.02 0.30
C VAL A 48 1.93 -1.08 -0.58
N CYS A 49 1.21 -2.02 0.03
CA CYS A 49 0.47 -3.07 -0.66
C CYS A 49 -0.92 -2.56 -1.07
N VAL A 50 -1.20 -2.52 -2.38
CA VAL A 50 -2.51 -2.16 -2.95
C VAL A 50 -3.21 -3.40 -3.46
N ALA A 51 -4.48 -3.58 -3.10
CA ALA A 51 -5.25 -4.78 -3.42
C ALA A 51 -6.44 -4.49 -4.34
N ARG A 52 -6.73 -5.44 -5.26
CA ARG A 52 -7.95 -5.54 -6.07
C ARG A 52 -8.68 -6.83 -5.71
N ARG A 53 -9.98 -6.76 -5.42
CA ARG A 53 -10.79 -7.97 -5.22
C ARG A 53 -11.17 -8.63 -6.55
N GLN A 54 -11.32 -9.95 -6.57
CA GLN A 54 -11.67 -10.71 -7.76
C GLN A 54 -13.17 -10.70 -8.08
N ASP A 55 -14.03 -10.63 -7.05
CA ASP A 55 -15.50 -10.72 -7.15
C ASP A 55 -16.15 -9.49 -7.79
N ASN A 56 -15.65 -8.28 -7.51
CA ASN A 56 -16.26 -7.04 -7.97
C ASN A 56 -15.25 -5.99 -8.45
N HIS A 57 -13.98 -6.38 -8.58
CA HIS A 57 -12.89 -5.53 -9.07
C HIS A 57 -12.64 -4.24 -8.27
N MET A 58 -13.22 -4.09 -7.08
CA MET A 58 -12.94 -2.92 -6.25
C MET A 58 -11.46 -2.89 -5.83
N ILE A 59 -10.91 -1.68 -5.74
CA ILE A 59 -9.52 -1.41 -5.37
C ILE A 59 -9.48 -0.74 -4.00
N ASN A 60 -8.51 -1.09 -3.15
CA ASN A 60 -8.29 -0.39 -1.89
C ASN A 60 -7.74 1.04 -2.15
N GLY A 61 -8.65 2.01 -2.26
CA GLY A 61 -8.34 3.41 -2.54
C GLY A 61 -7.52 4.09 -1.44
N THR A 62 -7.64 3.63 -0.17
CA THR A 62 -6.78 4.13 0.91
C THR A 62 -5.31 3.80 0.65
N LYS A 63 -5.01 2.56 0.24
CA LYS A 63 -3.64 2.14 -0.06
C LYS A 63 -3.12 2.82 -1.32
N LEU A 64 -3.93 2.91 -2.37
CA LEU A 64 -3.60 3.63 -3.60
C LEU A 64 -3.18 5.09 -3.33
N LEU A 65 -3.97 5.84 -2.56
CA LEU A 65 -3.66 7.25 -2.28
C LEU A 65 -2.46 7.42 -1.33
N ASN A 66 -2.11 6.38 -0.56
CA ASN A 66 -0.85 6.38 0.20
C ASN A 66 0.37 6.20 -0.73
N VAL A 67 0.26 5.41 -1.81
CA VAL A 67 1.33 5.30 -2.85
C VAL A 67 1.56 6.65 -3.55
N VAL A 68 0.49 7.44 -3.72
CA VAL A 68 0.58 8.82 -4.23
C VAL A 68 1.33 9.74 -3.26
N GLY A 69 1.42 9.39 -1.97
CA GLY A 69 2.00 10.25 -0.94
C GLY A 69 1.07 11.38 -0.49
N MET A 70 -0.24 11.17 -0.63
CA MET A 70 -1.23 12.20 -0.32
C MET A 70 -1.36 12.43 1.19
N SER A 71 -1.54 13.71 1.59
CA SER A 71 -1.82 14.04 2.99
C SER A 71 -3.13 13.40 3.47
N ARG A 72 -3.21 13.12 4.78
CA ARG A 72 -4.39 12.49 5.40
C ARG A 72 -5.68 13.23 5.08
N GLY A 73 -5.73 14.54 5.27
CA GLY A 73 -6.94 15.35 5.04
C GLY A 73 -7.41 15.30 3.59
N LYS A 74 -6.48 15.44 2.63
CA LYS A 74 -6.81 15.40 1.19
C LYS A 74 -7.29 14.01 0.77
N ARG A 75 -6.59 12.96 1.22
CA ARG A 75 -6.99 11.56 0.99
C ARG A 75 -8.38 11.29 1.53
N ASP A 76 -8.62 11.63 2.79
CA ASP A 76 -9.89 11.37 3.46
C ASP A 76 -11.03 12.16 2.77
N GLY A 77 -10.75 13.37 2.28
CA GLY A 77 -11.70 14.14 1.46
C GLY A 77 -12.07 13.46 0.14
N ILE A 78 -11.08 12.99 -0.62
CA ILE A 78 -11.33 12.25 -1.89
C ILE A 78 -12.14 10.99 -1.61
N LEU A 79 -11.72 10.19 -0.63
CA LEU A 79 -12.42 8.95 -0.27
C LEU A 79 -13.84 9.24 0.22
N LYS A 80 -14.06 10.29 1.02
CA LYS A 80 -15.40 10.68 1.52
C LYS A 80 -16.33 11.22 0.45
N ASN A 81 -15.82 11.63 -0.70
CA ASN A 81 -16.65 12.12 -1.79
C ASN A 81 -17.05 11.01 -2.78
N GLU A 82 -16.44 9.83 -2.70
CA GLU A 82 -16.82 8.71 -3.55
C GLU A 82 -18.11 8.05 -3.04
N ARG A 83 -19.17 8.05 -3.87
CA ARG A 83 -20.53 7.63 -3.46
C ARG A 83 -20.65 6.12 -3.31
N THR A 84 -20.07 5.37 -4.23
CA THR A 84 -20.16 3.90 -4.30
C THR A 84 -19.02 3.20 -3.57
N ARG A 85 -18.38 3.92 -2.63
CA ARG A 85 -17.29 3.36 -1.82
C ARG A 85 -17.78 2.33 -0.83
N ARG A 86 -16.90 1.40 -0.47
CA ARG A 86 -17.13 0.45 0.63
C ARG A 86 -16.08 0.64 1.73
N VAL A 87 -16.51 0.75 2.99
CA VAL A 87 -15.60 0.95 4.12
C VAL A 87 -15.38 -0.36 4.87
N VAL A 88 -14.13 -0.74 5.02
CA VAL A 88 -13.70 -1.96 5.73
C VAL A 88 -12.86 -1.52 6.92
N ARG A 89 -13.43 -1.67 8.13
CA ARG A 89 -12.85 -1.16 9.38
C ARG A 89 -12.10 -2.22 10.18
N VAL A 90 -12.49 -3.47 10.02
CA VAL A 90 -12.01 -4.63 10.77
C VAL A 90 -11.36 -5.61 9.78
N GLY A 91 -10.56 -6.55 10.29
CA GLY A 91 -9.84 -7.55 9.49
C GLY A 91 -8.37 -7.19 9.23
N SER A 92 -7.77 -7.91 8.30
CA SER A 92 -6.35 -7.83 7.92
C SER A 92 -5.86 -6.40 7.64
N MET A 93 -4.72 -6.02 8.24
CA MET A 93 -4.18 -4.65 8.17
C MET A 93 -3.98 -4.11 6.74
N HIS A 94 -3.60 -4.99 5.82
CA HIS A 94 -3.39 -4.65 4.42
C HIS A 94 -4.71 -4.52 3.62
N LEU A 95 -5.83 -5.03 4.13
CA LEU A 95 -7.15 -5.00 3.49
C LEU A 95 -8.11 -3.96 4.11
N LYS A 96 -7.82 -3.49 5.33
CA LYS A 96 -8.52 -2.36 5.95
C LYS A 96 -8.41 -1.08 5.09
N GLY A 97 -9.49 -0.32 5.02
CA GLY A 97 -9.56 0.94 4.30
C GLY A 97 -10.88 1.18 3.57
N VAL A 98 -10.87 2.18 2.71
CA VAL A 98 -11.97 2.49 1.79
C VAL A 98 -11.66 1.89 0.43
N TRP A 99 -12.57 1.06 -0.04
CA TRP A 99 -12.56 0.41 -1.34
C TRP A 99 -13.37 1.23 -2.34
N LEU A 100 -12.82 1.45 -3.52
CA LEU A 100 -13.41 2.22 -4.61
C LEU A 100 -13.70 1.31 -5.80
N PRO A 101 -14.71 1.63 -6.63
CA PRO A 101 -14.90 0.96 -7.91
C PRO A 101 -13.66 1.04 -8.79
N PHE A 102 -13.49 0.04 -9.64
CA PHE A 102 -12.33 -0.11 -10.52
C PHE A 102 -12.02 1.16 -11.32
N GLU A 103 -12.99 1.65 -12.10
CA GLU A 103 -12.84 2.83 -12.96
C GLU A 103 -12.40 4.06 -12.17
N ARG A 104 -12.98 4.25 -10.97
CA ARG A 104 -12.65 5.38 -10.12
C ARG A 104 -11.20 5.31 -9.63
N ALA A 105 -10.80 4.14 -9.16
CA ALA A 105 -9.43 3.92 -8.68
C ALA A 105 -8.42 4.09 -9.82
N GLN A 106 -8.73 3.58 -11.01
CA GLN A 106 -7.90 3.73 -12.21
C GLN A 106 -7.74 5.21 -12.59
N ALA A 107 -8.84 5.98 -12.60
CA ALA A 107 -8.79 7.42 -12.86
C ALA A 107 -7.93 8.17 -11.84
N LEU A 108 -8.02 7.83 -10.55
CA LEU A 108 -7.15 8.40 -9.51
C LEU A 108 -5.69 8.02 -9.72
N ALA A 109 -5.38 6.79 -10.11
CA ALA A 109 -4.02 6.35 -10.39
C ALA A 109 -3.42 7.10 -11.59
N GLN A 110 -4.19 7.27 -12.66
CA GLN A 110 -3.77 8.02 -13.86
C GLN A 110 -3.57 9.50 -13.56
N GLN A 111 -4.53 10.14 -12.90
CA GLN A 111 -4.45 11.57 -12.53
C GLN A 111 -3.22 11.89 -11.68
N HIS A 112 -2.75 10.92 -10.89
CA HIS A 112 -1.59 11.08 -10.00
C HIS A 112 -0.31 10.40 -10.51
N GLY A 113 -0.31 9.84 -11.72
CA GLY A 113 0.88 9.24 -12.35
C GLY A 113 1.42 8.01 -11.63
N VAL A 114 0.56 7.19 -11.01
CA VAL A 114 0.96 5.96 -10.28
C VAL A 114 0.46 4.67 -10.94
N SER A 115 -0.21 4.75 -12.08
CA SER A 115 -0.73 3.58 -12.81
C SER A 115 0.36 2.56 -13.12
N ASP A 116 1.51 3.01 -13.64
CA ASP A 116 2.61 2.11 -14.04
C ASP A 116 3.25 1.41 -12.84
N LEU A 117 3.29 2.07 -11.68
CA LEU A 117 3.79 1.49 -10.44
C LEU A 117 2.88 0.38 -9.90
N LEU A 118 1.61 0.45 -10.26
CA LEU A 118 0.57 -0.48 -9.81
C LEU A 118 0.21 -1.50 -10.89
N PHE A 119 0.81 -1.46 -12.08
CA PHE A 119 0.65 -2.53 -13.06
C PHE A 119 1.11 -3.86 -12.45
N PRO A 120 0.41 -5.01 -12.65
CA PRO A 120 -0.75 -5.23 -13.50
C PRO A 120 -2.09 -5.18 -12.73
N LEU A 121 -2.22 -4.37 -11.68
CA LEU A 121 -3.39 -4.38 -10.81
C LEU A 121 -4.66 -3.85 -11.47
N PHE A 122 -4.51 -2.94 -12.43
CA PHE A 122 -5.62 -2.40 -13.23
C PHE A 122 -5.84 -3.28 -14.46
#